data_AF-R7MUS1-F1
#
_entry.id   AF-R7MUS1-F1
#
_cell.length_a   1.000
_cell.length_b   1.000
_cell.length_c   1.000
_cell.angle_alpha   90.00
_cell.angle_beta   90.00
_cell.angle_gamma   90.00
#
_symmetry.space_group_name_H-M   'P 1'
#
loop_
_entity.id
_entity.type
_entity.pdbx_description
1 polymer ?
#
loop_
_entity_poly.entity_id
_entity_poly.type
_entity_poly.pdbx_seq_one_letter_code
_entity_poly.pdbx_strand_id
1 'polypeptide(L)' 'MLFVECGKYLKANQMTLPELLKKAWDVGVAWQDGRRFAWKDAMRLNLALPRTRLEEAMRRLSEYVF' A
#
# COMPACT_ATOMS: atom_id res chain seq x y z
N MET A 1 -6.44 -1.28 -12.14
CA MET A 1 -6.15 -1.53 -10.70
C MET A 1 -4.90 -2.37 -10.63
N LEU A 2 -3.94 -1.99 -9.80
CA LEU A 2 -2.67 -2.71 -9.67
C LEU A 2 -2.61 -3.40 -8.31
N PHE A 3 -2.06 -4.60 -8.25
CA PHE A 3 -1.82 -5.34 -7.02
C PHE A 3 -0.33 -5.40 -6.75
N VAL A 4 0.11 -4.90 -5.60
CA VAL A 4 1.51 -4.92 -5.18
C VAL A 4 1.68 -6.05 -4.18
N GLU A 5 2.45 -7.08 -4.55
CA GLU A 5 2.85 -8.17 -3.66
C GLU A 5 3.78 -7.62 -2.58
N CYS A 6 3.44 -7.84 -1.31
CA CYS A 6 4.12 -7.29 -0.15
C CYS A 6 4.71 -8.38 0.75
N GLY A 7 4.48 -9.66 0.51
CA GLY A 7 4.81 -10.78 1.41
C GLY A 7 6.29 -10.84 1.80
N LYS A 8 7.21 -10.57 0.86
CA LYS A 8 8.64 -10.47 1.19
C LYS A 8 8.94 -9.31 2.15
N TYR A 9 8.36 -8.14 1.89
CA TYR A 9 8.51 -6.95 2.73
C TYR A 9 7.89 -7.15 4.11
N LEU A 10 6.68 -7.72 4.16
CA LEU A 10 5.97 -8.04 5.40
C LEU A 10 6.79 -9.00 6.27
N LYS A 11 7.35 -10.06 5.67
CA LYS A 11 8.21 -11.02 6.37
C LYS A 11 9.50 -10.38 6.88
N ALA A 12 10.17 -9.56 6.07
CA ALA A 12 11.43 -8.91 6.45
C ALA A 12 11.24 -7.93 7.62
N ASN A 13 10.10 -7.25 7.67
CA ASN A 13 9.78 -6.25 8.70
C ASN A 13 8.94 -6.81 9.86
N GLN A 14 8.71 -8.14 9.90
CA GLN A 14 7.88 -8.81 10.92
C GLN A 14 6.52 -8.13 11.13
N MET A 15 5.89 -7.70 10.03
CA MET A 15 4.66 -6.93 10.06
C MET A 15 3.57 -7.62 9.23
N THR A 16 2.32 -7.28 9.53
CA THR A 16 1.13 -7.80 8.85
C THR A 16 0.63 -6.83 7.77
N LEU A 17 -0.11 -7.36 6.79
CA LEU A 17 -0.73 -6.52 5.76
C LEU A 17 -1.65 -5.43 6.33
N PRO A 18 -2.51 -5.69 7.35
CA PRO A 18 -3.29 -4.63 8.01
C PRO A 18 -2.44 -3.53 8.63
N GLU A 19 -1.29 -3.84 9.24
CA GLU A 19 -0.40 -2.84 9.83
C GLU A 19 0.24 -1.96 8.74
N LEU A 20 0.68 -2.57 7.64
CA LEU A 20 1.20 -1.83 6.50
C LEU A 20 0.15 -0.89 5.88
N LEU A 21 -1.08 -1.38 5.70
CA LEU A 21 -2.21 -0.58 5.23
C LEU A 21 -2.53 0.58 6.20
N LYS A 22 -2.51 0.31 7.51
CA LYS A 22 -2.73 1.33 8.53
C LYS A 22 -1.66 2.43 8.48
N LYS A 23 -0.37 2.06 8.37
CA LYS A 23 0.73 3.02 8.18
C LYS A 23 0.53 3.89 6.93
N ALA A 24 0.12 3.29 5.81
CA ALA A 24 -0.21 4.03 4.59
C ALA A 24 -1.38 5.01 4.81
N TRP A 25 -2.43 4.58 5.52
CA TRP A 25 -3.58 5.43 5.84
C TRP A 25 -3.22 6.60 6.76
N ASP A 26 -2.33 6.38 7.72
CA ASP A 26 -1.87 7.40 8.66
C ASP A 26 -1.13 8.55 7.95
N VAL A 27 -0.58 8.30 6.76
CA VAL A 27 0.03 9.33 5.89
C VAL A 27 -0.88 9.79 4.75
N GLY A 28 -2.16 9.43 4.79
CA GLY A 28 -3.19 9.88 3.85
C GLY A 28 -3.25 9.08 2.53
N VAL A 29 -2.64 7.89 2.47
CA VAL A 29 -2.66 7.03 1.28
C VAL A 29 -3.60 5.84 1.50
N ALA A 30 -4.87 6.02 1.13
CA ALA A 30 -5.96 5.08 1.36
C ALA A 30 -6.02 3.90 0.37
N TRP A 31 -4.95 3.10 0.27
CA TRP A 31 -4.96 1.88 -0.55
C TRP A 31 -5.69 0.72 0.14
N GLN A 32 -6.13 -0.26 -0.64
CA GLN A 32 -7.06 -1.30 -0.18
C GLN A 32 -6.37 -2.63 0.08
N ASP A 33 -6.99 -3.44 0.94
CA ASP A 33 -6.60 -4.82 1.19
C ASP A 33 -6.88 -5.71 -0.03
N GLY A 34 -5.83 -6.33 -0.58
CA GLY A 34 -5.90 -7.25 -1.71
C GLY A 34 -6.54 -8.59 -1.37
N ARG A 35 -6.64 -8.98 -0.08
CA ARG A 35 -7.27 -10.24 0.35
C ARG A 35 -8.75 -10.32 -0.01
N ARG A 36 -9.40 -9.15 -0.11
CA ARG A 36 -10.78 -9.02 -0.60
C ARG A 36 -10.94 -9.42 -2.08
N PHE A 37 -9.83 -9.64 -2.78
CA PHE A 37 -9.77 -9.98 -4.21
C PHE A 37 -8.95 -11.24 -4.47
N ALA A 38 -8.86 -12.15 -3.50
CA ALA A 38 -8.11 -13.42 -3.57
C ALA A 38 -6.57 -13.27 -3.70
N TRP A 39 -6.01 -12.12 -3.33
CA TRP A 39 -4.55 -11.91 -3.26
C TRP A 39 -4.09 -11.76 -1.81
N LYS A 40 -3.43 -12.81 -1.28
CA LYS A 40 -3.17 -12.98 0.16
C LYS A 40 -2.34 -11.86 0.79
N ASP A 41 -1.23 -11.50 0.17
CA ASP A 41 -0.25 -10.57 0.74
C ASP A 41 -0.07 -9.36 -0.19
N ALA A 42 -1.18 -8.83 -0.73
CA ALA A 42 -1.12 -7.70 -1.67
C ALA A 42 -1.91 -6.48 -1.23
N MET A 43 -1.40 -5.30 -1.57
CA MET A 43 -2.16 -4.06 -1.56
C MET A 43 -2.77 -3.80 -2.95
N ARG A 44 -4.01 -3.30 -2.97
CA ARG A 44 -4.73 -2.92 -4.19
C ARG A 44 -4.70 -1.41 -4.36
N LEU A 45 -4.08 -0.98 -5.45
CA LEU A 45 -3.86 0.42 -5.81
C LEU A 45 -4.86 0.86 -6.88
N ASN A 46 -5.47 2.02 -6.66
CA ASN A 46 -6.17 2.76 -7.70
C ASN A 46 -5.25 3.84 -8.26
N LEU A 47 -4.94 3.76 -9.55
CA LEU A 47 -4.09 4.72 -10.27
C LEU A 47 -4.91 5.73 -11.09
N ALA A 48 -6.24 5.64 -11.08
CA ALA A 48 -7.14 6.56 -11.77
C ALA A 48 -7.29 7.88 -11.00
N LEU A 49 -6.16 8.54 -10.74
CA LEU A 49 -6.01 9.79 -10.03
C LEU A 49 -5.25 10.77 -10.95
N PRO A 50 -5.37 12.10 -10.77
CA PRO A 50 -4.45 13.04 -11.38
C PRO A 50 -3.00 12.67 -11.04
N ARG A 51 -2.09 12.80 -12.01
CA ARG A 51 -0.67 12.44 -11.86
C ARG A 51 -0.04 13.01 -10.59
N THR A 52 -0.30 14.27 -10.28
CA THR A 52 0.21 14.96 -9.10
C THR A 52 -0.20 14.29 -7.78
N ARG A 53 -1.43 13.76 -7.70
CA ARG A 53 -1.92 13.04 -6.51
C ARG A 53 -1.28 11.68 -6.38
N LEU A 54 -1.02 11.01 -7.50
CA LEU A 54 -0.30 9.74 -7.50
C LEU A 54 1.16 9.94 -7.07
N GLU A 55 1.85 10.93 -7.63
CA GLU A 55 3.22 11.30 -7.25
C GLU A 55 3.32 11.65 -5.77
N GLU A 56 2.36 12.41 -5.24
CA GLU A 56 2.29 12.73 -3.82
C GLU A 56 2.11 11.48 -2.95
N ALA A 57 1.20 10.58 -3.31
CA ALA A 57 0.99 9.32 -2.58
C ALA A 57 2.27 8.46 -2.56
N MET A 58 2.95 8.34 -3.70
CA MET A 58 4.22 7.61 -3.79
C MET A 58 5.30 8.23 -2.92
N ARG A 59 5.44 9.58 -2.93
CA ARG A 59 6.40 10.29 -2.07
C ARG A 59 6.13 10.05 -0.59
N ARG A 60 4.89 10.20 -0.14
CA ARG A 60 4.52 10.02 1.27
C ARG A 60 4.80 8.60 1.78
N LEU A 61 4.53 7.59 0.94
CA LEU A 61 4.87 6.20 1.29
C LEU A 61 6.38 5.99 1.39
N SER A 62 7.16 6.55 0.47
CA SER A 62 8.62 6.43 0.47
C SER A 62 9.29 7.17 1.63
N GLU A 63 8.67 8.22 2.17
CA GLU A 63 9.27 9.03 3.23
C GLU A 63 8.91 8.54 4.64
N TYR A 64 7.73 7.92 4.78
CA TYR A 64 7.16 7.63 6.11
C TYR A 64 6.78 6.17 6.36
N VAL A 65 6.75 5.30 5.34
CA VAL A 65 6.25 3.92 5.47
C VAL A 65 7.29 2.86 5.11
N PHE A 66 8.02 3.06 4.00
CA PHE A 66 9.02 2.13 3.46
C PHE A 66 10.45 2.54 3.79
#